data_AF-A0A2V3HL16-F1
#
_entry.id   AF-A0A2V3HL16-F1
#
_cell.length_a   1.000
_cell.length_b   1.000
_cell.length_c   1.000
_cell.angle_alpha   90.00
_cell.angle_beta   90.00
_cell.angle_gamma   90.00
#
_symmetry.space_group_name_H-M   'P 1'
#
loop_
_entity.id
_entity.type
_entity.pdbx_description
1 polymer ?
#
loop_
_entity_poly.entity_id
_entity_poly.type
_entity_poly.pdbx_seq_one_letter_code
_entity_poly.pdbx_strand_id
1 'polypeptide(L)'
;MGEQGTLPPIWGADWKPALPLEFNEPLDPEAARAEFLRFIAEKHDGHLRLAALLWDESAAEFPPERWDGGNLHEFSEALVTSFDDNLSTRASEEIVSGLDAVEVVPRRSGAAHLERRATRFLVDVRLALRRMAQEQAVTLEQR
;
A
#
# COMPACT_ATOMS: atom_id res chain seq x y z
N MET A 1 32.39 -1.38 19.11
CA MET A 1 31.20 -1.43 18.23
C MET A 1 30.07 -2.01 19.07
N GLY A 2 29.11 -1.19 19.50
CA GLY A 2 28.02 -1.65 20.36
C GLY A 2 27.04 -2.51 19.57
N GLU A 3 26.62 -3.64 20.15
CA GLU A 3 25.61 -4.53 19.57
C GLU A 3 24.35 -3.75 19.19
N GLN A 4 23.83 -4.04 17.99
CA GLN A 4 22.52 -3.56 17.56
C GLN A 4 21.47 -4.14 18.52
N GLY A 5 20.84 -3.27 19.33
CA GLY A 5 19.54 -3.61 19.89
C GLY A 5 18.60 -3.97 18.74
N THR A 6 17.88 -5.08 18.84
CA THR A 6 16.95 -5.53 17.82
C THR A 6 15.97 -4.42 17.49
N LEU A 7 15.82 -4.09 16.20
CA LEU A 7 14.83 -3.11 15.76
C LEU A 7 13.43 -3.55 16.23
N PRO A 8 12.56 -2.63 16.67
CA PRO A 8 11.24 -3.02 17.13
C PRO A 8 10.47 -3.70 15.98
N PRO A 9 9.71 -4.77 16.28
CA PRO A 9 8.92 -5.47 15.27
C PRO A 9 7.90 -4.51 14.65
N ILE A 10 7.59 -4.75 13.38
CA ILE A 10 6.45 -4.11 12.72
C ILE A 10 5.29 -5.09 12.85
N TRP A 11 4.40 -4.82 13.79
CA TRP A 11 3.22 -5.65 13.99
C TRP A 11 2.33 -5.62 12.74
N GLY A 12 1.94 -6.79 12.26
CA GLY A 12 1.13 -6.92 11.05
C GLY A 12 1.88 -6.68 9.74
N ALA A 13 3.23 -6.75 9.73
CA ALA A 13 4.02 -6.61 8.50
C ALA A 13 3.53 -7.53 7.37
N ASP A 14 3.18 -8.77 7.71
CA ASP A 14 2.71 -9.80 6.78
C ASP A 14 1.18 -9.88 6.72
N TRP A 15 0.46 -8.97 7.39
CA TRP A 15 -0.99 -9.01 7.39
C TRP A 15 -1.53 -8.68 6.00
N LYS A 16 -2.44 -9.54 5.53
CA LYS A 16 -3.24 -9.33 4.33
C LYS A 16 -4.60 -10.04 4.46
N PRO A 17 -5.67 -9.53 3.81
CA PRO A 17 -6.94 -10.24 3.79
C PRO A 17 -6.80 -11.58 3.06
N ALA A 18 -7.30 -12.66 3.67
CA ALA A 18 -7.20 -13.99 3.08
C ALA A 18 -8.22 -14.24 1.96
N LEU A 19 -9.35 -13.54 1.99
CA LEU A 19 -10.49 -13.75 1.09
C LEU A 19 -11.14 -12.40 0.71
N PRO A 20 -11.75 -12.34 -0.49
CA PRO A 20 -12.60 -11.22 -0.87
C PRO A 20 -13.81 -11.10 0.07
N LEU A 21 -14.41 -9.92 0.08
CA LEU A 21 -15.72 -9.71 0.71
C LEU A 21 -16.81 -9.82 -0.35
N GLU A 22 -18.01 -10.21 0.06
CA GLU A 22 -19.18 -10.11 -0.81
C GLU A 22 -19.74 -8.69 -0.74
N PHE A 23 -19.96 -8.07 -1.89
CA PHE A 23 -20.52 -6.72 -1.97
C PHE A 23 -22.02 -6.79 -2.22
N ASN A 24 -22.76 -5.88 -1.58
CA ASN A 24 -24.20 -5.75 -1.83
C ASN A 24 -24.49 -5.08 -3.18
N GLU A 25 -23.60 -4.17 -3.57
CA GLU A 25 -23.60 -3.50 -4.88
C GLU A 25 -22.16 -3.32 -5.36
N PRO A 26 -21.90 -3.35 -6.68
CA PRO A 26 -20.55 -3.17 -7.20
C PRO A 26 -19.97 -1.78 -6.86
N LEU A 27 -18.69 -1.76 -6.54
CA LEU A 27 -17.89 -0.56 -6.30
C LEU A 27 -17.65 0.20 -7.61
N ASP A 28 -17.75 1.51 -7.57
CA ASP A 28 -17.29 2.39 -8.64
C ASP A 28 -15.76 2.57 -8.57
N PRO A 29 -14.99 2.12 -9.58
CA PRO A 29 -13.53 2.24 -9.58
C PRO A 29 -13.03 3.68 -9.50
N GLU A 30 -13.76 4.66 -10.06
CA GLU A 30 -13.37 6.07 -10.01
C GLU A 30 -13.53 6.63 -8.60
N ALA A 31 -14.65 6.31 -7.94
CA ALA A 31 -14.87 6.69 -6.53
C ALA A 31 -13.84 6.02 -5.61
N ALA A 32 -13.53 4.74 -5.83
CA ALA A 32 -12.50 4.01 -5.09
C ALA A 32 -11.12 4.66 -5.24
N ARG A 33 -10.77 5.07 -6.47
CA ARG A 33 -9.53 5.79 -6.76
C ARG A 33 -9.45 7.12 -6.01
N ALA A 34 -10.53 7.90 -6.02
CA ALA A 34 -10.58 9.19 -5.33
C ALA A 34 -10.40 9.01 -3.81
N GLU A 35 -11.07 8.02 -3.23
CA GLU A 35 -10.94 7.68 -1.80
C GLU A 35 -9.53 7.19 -1.45
N PHE A 36 -8.93 6.34 -2.29
CA PHE A 36 -7.54 5.91 -2.12
C PHE A 36 -6.57 7.09 -2.16
N LEU A 37 -6.67 7.98 -3.13
CA LEU A 37 -5.79 9.15 -3.23
C LEU A 37 -5.99 10.13 -2.08
N ARG A 38 -7.22 10.27 -1.55
CA ARG A 38 -7.48 11.02 -0.32
C ARG A 38 -6.71 10.42 0.86
N PHE A 39 -6.80 9.10 1.05
CA PHE A 39 -6.04 8.40 2.09
C PHE A 39 -4.53 8.61 1.97
N ILE A 40 -3.99 8.52 0.75
CA ILE A 40 -2.56 8.77 0.49
C ILE A 40 -2.21 10.22 0.82
N ALA A 41 -3.01 11.20 0.42
CA ALA A 41 -2.75 12.60 0.72
C ALA A 41 -2.76 12.91 2.24
N GLU A 42 -3.58 12.21 3.03
CA GLU A 42 -3.66 12.43 4.47
C GLU A 42 -2.45 11.92 5.26
N LYS A 43 -1.81 10.84 4.81
CA LYS A 43 -0.79 10.12 5.59
C LYS A 43 0.55 9.93 4.91
N HIS A 44 0.56 9.95 3.58
CA HIS A 44 1.66 9.53 2.71
C HIS A 44 1.75 10.43 1.47
N ASP A 45 1.56 11.74 1.65
CA ASP A 45 1.52 12.76 0.58
C ASP A 45 2.74 12.69 -0.37
N GLY A 46 3.92 12.38 0.16
CA GLY A 46 5.14 12.17 -0.63
C GLY A 46 5.08 11.01 -1.63
N HIS A 47 4.10 10.11 -1.50
CA HIS A 47 3.82 9.01 -2.44
C HIS A 47 2.66 9.29 -3.39
N LEU A 48 1.99 10.46 -3.33
CA LEU A 48 0.76 10.72 -4.07
C LEU A 48 0.90 10.51 -5.59
N ARG A 49 2.01 10.97 -6.18
CA ARG A 49 2.26 10.80 -7.62
C ARG A 49 2.48 9.34 -8.00
N LEU A 50 3.28 8.60 -7.20
CA LEU A 50 3.53 7.18 -7.40
C LEU A 50 2.23 6.38 -7.22
N ALA A 51 1.45 6.72 -6.20
CA ALA A 51 0.19 6.04 -5.91
C ALA A 51 -0.84 6.21 -7.02
N ALA A 52 -0.95 7.41 -7.60
CA ALA A 52 -1.81 7.64 -8.76
C ALA A 52 -1.33 6.82 -9.98
N LEU A 53 -0.03 6.83 -10.26
CA LEU A 53 0.56 6.06 -11.36
C LEU A 53 0.28 4.57 -11.22
N LEU A 54 0.67 3.97 -10.09
CA LEU A 54 0.53 2.54 -9.87
C LEU A 54 -0.93 2.11 -9.78
N TRP A 55 -1.81 2.96 -9.24
CA TRP A 55 -3.25 2.70 -9.30
C TRP A 55 -3.72 2.58 -10.75
N ASP A 56 -3.38 3.55 -11.60
CA ASP A 56 -3.84 3.58 -12.99
C ASP A 56 -3.26 2.41 -13.80
N GLU A 57 -1.99 2.06 -13.58
CA GLU A 57 -1.33 0.90 -14.19
C GLU A 57 -1.99 -0.41 -13.75
N SER A 58 -2.18 -0.63 -12.45
CA SER A 58 -2.82 -1.84 -11.95
C SER A 58 -4.28 -1.93 -12.40
N ALA A 59 -5.02 -0.81 -12.38
CA ALA A 59 -6.45 -0.78 -12.74
C ALA A 59 -6.69 -1.07 -14.23
N ALA A 60 -5.70 -0.83 -15.10
CA ALA A 60 -5.80 -1.12 -16.52
C ALA A 60 -5.98 -2.61 -16.85
N GLU A 61 -5.63 -3.51 -15.91
CA GLU A 61 -5.83 -4.96 -16.04
C GLU A 61 -7.23 -5.43 -15.64
N PHE A 62 -8.05 -4.52 -15.08
CA PHE A 62 -9.39 -4.82 -14.56
C PHE A 62 -10.48 -4.15 -15.41
N PRO A 63 -11.73 -4.66 -15.35
CA PRO A 63 -12.83 -4.02 -16.06
C PRO A 63 -12.98 -2.54 -15.65
N PRO A 64 -13.15 -1.60 -16.59
CA PRO A 64 -13.32 -0.19 -16.26
C PRO A 64 -14.66 0.09 -15.55
N GLU A 65 -15.59 -0.85 -15.65
CA GLU A 65 -16.96 -0.73 -15.17
C GLU A 65 -17.16 -1.66 -13.97
N ARG A 66 -17.55 -1.07 -12.83
CA ARG A 66 -18.10 -1.72 -11.63
C ARG A 66 -17.39 -2.97 -11.13
N TRP A 67 -16.66 -2.86 -10.03
CA TRP A 67 -15.94 -3.96 -9.41
C TRP A 67 -16.78 -4.68 -8.35
N ASP A 68 -16.84 -6.00 -8.42
CA ASP A 68 -17.26 -6.81 -7.28
C ASP A 68 -16.12 -6.95 -6.26
N GLY A 69 -16.39 -7.66 -5.16
CA GLY A 69 -15.38 -7.85 -4.13
C GLY A 69 -14.24 -8.78 -4.52
N GLY A 70 -14.44 -9.65 -5.52
CA GLY A 70 -13.37 -10.45 -6.14
C GLY A 70 -12.42 -9.55 -6.93
N ASN A 71 -12.96 -8.70 -7.81
CA ASN A 71 -12.18 -7.73 -8.58
C ASN A 71 -11.38 -6.80 -7.66
N LEU A 72 -12.00 -6.21 -6.63
CA LEU A 72 -11.27 -5.34 -5.70
C LEU A 72 -10.17 -6.11 -4.95
N HIS A 73 -10.38 -7.36 -4.58
CA HIS A 73 -9.38 -8.16 -3.88
C HIS A 73 -8.16 -8.45 -4.75
N GLU A 74 -8.39 -8.91 -5.98
CA GLU A 74 -7.32 -9.16 -6.95
C GLU A 74 -6.56 -7.87 -7.30
N PHE A 75 -7.30 -6.78 -7.53
CA PHE A 75 -6.73 -5.45 -7.75
C PHE A 75 -5.88 -5.00 -6.54
N SER A 76 -6.36 -5.23 -5.32
CA SER A 76 -5.65 -4.85 -4.10
C SER A 76 -4.31 -5.59 -3.96
N GLU A 77 -4.27 -6.89 -4.23
CA GLU A 77 -3.03 -7.67 -4.20
C GLU A 77 -2.07 -7.22 -5.32
N ALA A 78 -2.59 -6.95 -6.53
CA ALA A 78 -1.79 -6.45 -7.64
C ALA A 78 -1.16 -5.09 -7.32
N LEU A 79 -1.97 -4.11 -6.89
CA LEU A 79 -1.51 -2.76 -6.53
C LEU A 79 -0.45 -2.79 -5.42
N VAL A 80 -0.68 -3.57 -4.36
CA VAL A 80 0.27 -3.72 -3.25
C VAL A 80 1.57 -4.35 -3.72
N THR A 81 1.52 -5.32 -4.62
CA THR A 81 2.71 -5.93 -5.21
C THR A 81 3.49 -4.90 -6.04
N SER A 82 2.82 -4.11 -6.87
CA SER A 82 3.45 -3.03 -7.64
C SER A 82 4.13 -1.98 -6.73
N PHE A 83 3.53 -1.65 -5.58
CA PHE A 83 4.18 -0.80 -4.59
C PHE A 83 5.42 -1.46 -3.98
N ASP A 84 5.35 -2.75 -3.63
CA ASP A 84 6.49 -3.45 -3.02
C ASP A 84 7.67 -3.53 -3.98
N ASP A 85 7.43 -3.91 -5.24
CA ASP A 85 8.43 -3.96 -6.30
C ASP A 85 9.08 -2.58 -6.54
N ASN A 86 8.27 -1.53 -6.60
CA ASN A 86 8.79 -0.17 -6.78
C ASN A 86 9.60 0.31 -5.56
N LEU A 87 9.06 0.15 -4.35
CA LEU A 87 9.66 0.70 -3.13
C LEU A 87 10.85 -0.12 -2.61
N SER A 88 10.96 -1.40 -2.95
CA SER A 88 12.07 -2.27 -2.56
C SER A 88 13.37 -1.91 -3.29
N THR A 89 13.26 -1.42 -4.53
CA THR A 89 14.42 -1.07 -5.37
C THR A 89 14.93 0.36 -5.17
N ARG A 90 14.11 1.24 -4.59
CA ARG A 90 14.39 2.69 -4.50
C ARG A 90 15.71 3.07 -3.85
N ALA A 91 16.18 2.30 -2.86
CA ALA A 91 17.44 2.59 -2.17
C ALA A 91 18.67 2.37 -3.08
N SER A 92 18.50 1.57 -4.13
CA SER A 92 19.53 1.23 -5.12
C SER A 92 19.43 2.01 -6.43
N GLU A 93 18.45 2.91 -6.56
CA GLU A 93 18.30 3.75 -7.74
C GLU A 93 19.47 4.73 -7.87
N GLU A 94 19.90 4.96 -9.12
CA GLU A 94 21.03 5.83 -9.43
C GLU A 94 20.84 7.26 -8.91
N ILE A 95 19.60 7.77 -8.93
CA ILE A 95 19.25 9.12 -8.47
C ILE A 95 19.49 9.33 -6.96
N VAL A 96 19.55 8.25 -6.18
CA VAL A 96 19.86 8.28 -4.73
C VAL A 96 21.14 7.51 -4.40
N SER A 97 22.06 7.38 -5.36
CA SER A 97 23.32 6.65 -5.20
C SER A 97 24.05 6.99 -3.88
N GLY A 98 24.42 5.94 -3.14
CA GLY A 98 25.09 6.03 -1.84
C GLY A 98 24.15 6.19 -0.63
N LEU A 99 22.84 6.39 -0.83
CA LEU A 99 21.89 6.50 0.28
C LEU A 99 21.72 5.18 1.03
N ASP A 100 21.83 4.05 0.35
CA ASP A 100 21.70 2.70 0.89
C ASP A 100 22.59 2.46 2.12
N ALA A 101 23.85 2.88 2.05
CA ALA A 101 24.87 2.68 3.07
C ALA A 101 24.94 3.84 4.09
N VAL A 102 24.44 5.02 3.75
CA VAL A 102 24.47 6.20 4.64
C VAL A 102 23.62 5.95 5.87
N GLU A 103 24.13 6.32 7.04
CA GLU A 103 23.37 6.31 8.27
C GLU A 103 22.35 7.47 8.27
N VAL A 104 21.05 7.14 8.18
CA VAL A 104 19.96 8.13 8.16
C VAL A 104 19.42 8.40 9.57
N VAL A 105 19.47 7.40 10.44
CA VAL A 105 19.10 7.46 11.87
C VAL A 105 20.19 6.70 12.61
N PRO A 106 20.57 7.07 13.85
CA PRO A 106 21.63 6.38 14.57
C PRO A 106 21.52 4.85 14.48
N ARG A 107 22.58 4.22 13.97
CA ARG A 107 22.73 2.77 13.76
C ARG A 107 21.75 2.15 12.74
N ARG A 108 21.21 2.94 11.83
CA ARG A 108 20.32 2.48 10.75
C ARG A 108 20.75 3.06 9.40
N SER A 109 21.16 2.17 8.52
CA SER A 109 21.45 2.50 7.12
C SER A 109 20.20 3.01 6.40
N GLY A 110 20.39 3.74 5.30
CA GLY A 110 19.29 4.23 4.49
C GLY A 110 18.46 3.09 3.92
N ALA A 111 19.09 2.00 3.48
CA ALA A 111 18.38 0.79 3.03
C ALA A 111 17.44 0.25 4.12
N ALA A 112 17.95 0.00 5.33
CA ALA A 112 17.13 -0.52 6.44
C ALA A 112 16.06 0.48 6.91
N HIS A 113 16.32 1.79 6.79
CA HIS A 113 15.32 2.81 7.08
C HIS A 113 14.19 2.82 6.06
N LEU A 114 14.53 2.80 4.78
CA LEU A 114 13.58 2.85 3.67
C LEU A 114 12.75 1.56 3.61
N GLU A 115 13.35 0.39 3.79
CA GLU A 115 12.62 -0.88 3.85
C GLU A 115 11.54 -0.83 4.94
N ARG A 116 11.90 -0.39 6.15
CA ARG A 116 10.94 -0.27 7.26
C ARG A 116 9.83 0.75 7.03
N ARG A 117 10.08 1.80 6.23
CA ARG A 117 9.05 2.76 5.82
C ARG A 117 8.14 2.14 4.76
N ALA A 118 8.70 1.42 3.79
CA ALA A 118 7.93 0.69 2.78
C ALA A 118 7.01 -0.34 3.46
N THR A 119 7.50 -1.16 4.38
CA THR A 119 6.66 -2.14 5.10
C THR A 119 5.46 -1.47 5.79
N ARG A 120 5.67 -0.34 6.49
CA ARG A 120 4.56 0.38 7.15
C ARG A 120 3.57 0.95 6.16
N PHE A 121 4.07 1.54 5.07
CA PHE A 121 3.25 2.06 3.99
C PHE A 121 2.39 0.96 3.36
N LEU A 122 2.96 -0.22 3.08
CA LEU A 122 2.21 -1.34 2.51
C LEU A 122 1.12 -1.85 3.46
N VAL A 123 1.38 -1.90 4.77
CA VAL A 123 0.34 -2.23 5.77
C VAL A 123 -0.79 -1.21 5.73
N ASP A 124 -0.46 0.07 5.67
CA ASP A 124 -1.43 1.17 5.59
C ASP A 124 -2.28 1.10 4.31
N VAL A 125 -1.67 0.83 3.15
CA VAL A 125 -2.36 0.63 1.87
C VAL A 125 -3.30 -0.57 1.93
N ARG A 126 -2.84 -1.73 2.43
CA ARG A 126 -3.70 -2.92 2.60
C ARG A 126 -4.89 -2.63 3.49
N LEU A 127 -4.68 -1.89 4.59
CA LEU A 127 -5.75 -1.50 5.51
C LEU A 127 -6.75 -0.53 4.86
N ALA A 128 -6.28 0.43 4.06
CA ALA A 128 -7.15 1.36 3.34
C ALA A 128 -8.03 0.62 2.32
N LEU A 129 -7.43 -0.25 1.51
CA LEU A 129 -8.15 -1.09 0.55
C LEU A 129 -9.17 -1.99 1.25
N ARG A 130 -8.78 -2.61 2.37
CA ARG A 130 -9.71 -3.44 3.15
C ARG A 130 -10.86 -2.64 3.75
N ARG A 131 -10.64 -1.39 4.16
CA ARG A 131 -11.71 -0.52 4.67
C ARG A 131 -12.71 -0.18 3.56
N MET A 132 -12.24 0.18 2.37
CA MET A 132 -13.12 0.38 1.22
C MET A 132 -13.97 -0.86 0.93
N ALA A 133 -13.35 -2.05 0.98
CA ALA A 133 -14.07 -3.31 0.82
C ALA A 133 -15.15 -3.53 1.91
N GLN A 134 -14.84 -3.21 3.17
CA GLN A 134 -15.79 -3.34 4.27
C GLN A 134 -16.96 -2.35 4.14
N GLU A 135 -16.67 -1.10 3.77
CA GLU A 135 -17.70 -0.08 3.55
C GLU A 135 -18.66 -0.48 2.44
N GLN A 136 -18.16 -1.15 1.39
CA GLN A 136 -18.97 -1.67 0.29
C GLN A 136 -19.77 -2.95 0.65
N ALA A 137 -19.25 -3.75 1.59
CA ALA A 137 -19.87 -5.00 2.03
C ALA A 137 -20.93 -4.81 3.13
N VAL A 138 -20.87 -3.72 3.89
CA VAL A 138 -21.82 -3.43 4.98
C VAL A 138 -23.19 -3.02 4.44
N THR A 139 -24.27 -3.58 5.01
CA THR A 139 -25.64 -3.14 4.70
C THR A 139 -26.07 -1.98 5.58
N LEU A 140 -27.13 -1.25 5.19
CA LEU A 140 -27.73 -0.17 6.00
C LEU A 140 -28.18 -0.64 7.40
N GLU A 141 -28.45 -1.93 7.60
CA GLU A 141 -28.84 -2.51 8.89
C GLU A 141 -27.64 -2.78 9.82
N GLN A 142 -26.42 -2.78 9.26
CA GLN A 142 -25.16 -3.07 9.95
C GLN A 142 -24.34 -1.81 10.28
N ARG A 143 -24.83 -0.61 9.88
CA ARG A 143 -24.17 0.68 10.06
C ARG A 143 -24.74 1.46 11.25
#